data_AF-A0A2G6R5N7-F1
#
_entry.id   AF-A0A2G6R5N7-F1
#
_cell.length_a   1.000
_cell.length_b   1.000
_cell.length_c   1.000
_cell.angle_alpha   90.00
_cell.angle_beta   90.00
_cell.angle_gamma   90.00
#
_symmetry.space_group_name_H-M   'P 1'
#
loop_
_entity.id
_entity.type
_entity.pdbx_description
1 polymer ?
#
loop_
_entity_poly.entity_id
_entity_poly.type
_entity_poly.pdbx_seq_one_letter_code
_entity_poly.pdbx_strand_id
1 'polypeptide(L)'
;MPIVDPLGFDTFNLVPFQINAHYTDLVVKGHGGETREMRLNEFIVANPDTYVLGLREGSMIWVENGKYILKGLNQPCKVFKNGQKTTEYTDLSTLKF
;
A
#
# COMPACT_ATOMS: atom_id res chain seq x y z
N MET A 1 -8.79 6.28 -7.63
CA MET A 1 -9.30 6.77 -8.93
C MET A 1 -9.85 8.15 -8.68
N PRO A 2 -9.26 9.18 -9.30
CA PRO A 2 -9.81 10.52 -9.18
C PRO A 2 -11.15 10.59 -9.93
N ILE A 3 -12.13 11.27 -9.35
CA ILE A 3 -13.46 11.46 -9.97
C ILE A 3 -13.37 12.50 -11.11
N VAL A 4 -12.46 13.45 -10.98
CA VAL A 4 -12.16 14.51 -11.95
C VAL A 4 -10.69 14.45 -12.33
N ASP A 5 -10.33 14.92 -13.52
CA ASP A 5 -8.92 14.99 -13.95
C ASP A 5 -8.13 15.93 -13.02
N PRO A 6 -7.13 15.42 -12.26
CA PRO A 6 -6.31 16.23 -11.37
C PRO A 6 -5.23 17.05 -12.09
N LEU A 7 -5.14 16.99 -13.43
CA LEU A 7 -4.08 17.61 -14.24
C LEU A 7 -2.67 17.06 -13.94
N GLY A 8 -2.61 15.82 -13.46
CA GLY A 8 -1.38 15.13 -13.05
C GLY A 8 -1.58 14.28 -11.80
N PHE A 9 -0.76 13.24 -11.62
CA PHE A 9 -0.84 12.35 -10.44
C PHE A 9 0.26 12.61 -9.41
N ASP A 10 1.10 13.62 -9.64
CA ASP A 10 2.08 14.07 -8.66
C ASP A 10 1.38 14.60 -7.41
N THR A 11 2.01 14.36 -6.25
CA THR A 11 1.49 14.75 -4.93
C THR A 11 2.60 15.41 -4.12
N PHE A 12 2.39 15.62 -2.82
CA PHE A 12 3.33 16.31 -1.93
C PHE A 12 4.69 15.61 -1.72
N ASN A 13 4.83 14.34 -2.12
CA ASN A 13 6.08 13.58 -2.00
C ASN A 13 6.67 13.54 -0.57
N LEU A 14 5.81 13.45 0.45
CA LEU A 14 6.21 13.45 1.87
C LEU A 14 6.75 12.11 2.36
N VAL A 15 6.46 11.02 1.65
CA VAL A 15 6.92 9.66 1.96
C VAL A 15 7.45 8.97 0.70
N PRO A 16 8.47 8.09 0.81
CA PRO A 16 9.14 7.48 -0.34
C PRO A 16 8.41 6.22 -0.87
N PHE A 17 7.13 6.05 -0.56
CA PHE A 17 6.32 4.90 -0.94
C PHE A 17 4.89 5.33 -1.25
N GLN A 18 4.18 4.51 -2.02
CA GLN A 18 2.77 4.71 -2.30
C GLN A 18 1.90 4.04 -1.24
N ILE A 19 0.76 4.64 -0.93
CA ILE A 19 -0.20 4.10 0.04
C ILE A 19 -1.44 3.65 -0.72
N ASN A 20 -1.72 2.35 -0.67
CA ASN A 20 -3.03 1.82 -0.99
C ASN A 20 -3.87 1.80 0.29
N ALA A 21 -4.63 2.88 0.51
CA ALA A 21 -5.54 2.97 1.65
C ALA A 21 -6.70 1.98 1.52
N HIS A 22 -7.32 1.63 2.66
CA HIS A 22 -8.43 0.69 2.73
C HIS A 22 -8.09 -0.63 2.03
N TYR A 23 -6.88 -1.14 2.26
CA TYR A 23 -6.46 -2.41 1.69
C TYR A 23 -7.27 -3.56 2.29
N THR A 24 -7.77 -4.44 1.43
CA THR A 24 -8.53 -5.63 1.82
C THR A 24 -8.23 -6.78 0.87
N ASP A 25 -8.17 -7.99 1.41
CA ASP A 25 -8.09 -9.23 0.63
C ASP A 25 -9.48 -9.81 0.36
N LEU A 26 -10.54 -9.14 0.82
CA LEU A 26 -11.91 -9.57 0.59
C LEU A 26 -12.23 -9.53 -0.90
N VAL A 27 -12.73 -10.65 -1.40
CA VAL A 27 -13.24 -10.81 -2.76
C VAL A 27 -14.74 -11.07 -2.70
N VAL A 28 -15.49 -10.42 -3.58
CA VAL A 28 -16.92 -10.68 -3.71
C VAL A 28 -17.10 -11.98 -4.48
N LYS A 29 -17.78 -12.97 -3.87
CA LYS A 29 -17.99 -14.27 -4.49
C LYS A 29 -18.73 -14.11 -5.83
N GLY A 30 -18.19 -14.70 -6.89
CA GLY A 30 -18.76 -14.62 -8.24
C GLY A 30 -18.44 -13.32 -9.00
N HIS A 31 -17.67 -12.42 -8.41
CA HIS A 31 -17.17 -11.23 -9.11
C HIS A 31 -15.93 -11.58 -9.94
N GLY A 32 -15.97 -11.29 -11.24
CA GLY A 32 -14.88 -11.57 -12.19
C GLY A 32 -13.88 -10.43 -12.38
N GLY A 33 -13.96 -9.36 -11.58
CA GLY A 33 -12.99 -8.26 -11.61
C GLY A 33 -11.67 -8.62 -10.91
N GLU A 34 -10.64 -7.78 -11.08
CA GLU A 34 -9.35 -8.03 -10.45
C GLU A 34 -9.42 -7.84 -8.92
N THR A 35 -8.65 -8.63 -8.19
CA THR A 35 -8.45 -8.41 -6.75
C THR A 35 -7.61 -7.15 -6.52
N ARG A 36 -7.62 -6.63 -5.28
CA ARG A 36 -6.74 -5.50 -4.93
C ARG A 36 -5.28 -5.85 -5.17
N GLU A 37 -4.86 -7.05 -4.78
CA GLU A 37 -3.51 -7.54 -4.98
C GLU A 37 -3.12 -7.62 -6.46
N MET A 38 -4.01 -8.09 -7.34
CA MET A 38 -3.75 -8.12 -8.79
C MET A 38 -3.47 -6.71 -9.34
N ARG A 39 -4.30 -5.72 -8.99
CA ARG A 39 -4.10 -4.33 -9.43
C ARG A 39 -2.80 -3.72 -8.92
N LEU A 40 -2.41 -4.04 -7.69
CA LEU A 40 -1.14 -3.58 -7.12
C LEU A 40 0.06 -4.27 -7.78
N ASN A 41 -0.06 -5.54 -8.14
CA ASN A 41 0.96 -6.26 -8.89
C ASN A 41 1.15 -5.67 -10.30
N GLU A 42 0.08 -5.28 -10.98
CA GLU A 42 0.19 -4.53 -12.25
C GLU A 42 0.87 -3.18 -12.05
N PHE A 43 0.50 -2.44 -11.00
CA PHE A 43 1.09 -1.14 -10.70
C PHE A 43 2.60 -1.22 -10.48
N ILE A 44 3.09 -2.18 -9.68
CA ILE A 44 4.53 -2.33 -9.43
C ILE A 44 5.29 -2.84 -10.66
N VAL A 45 4.65 -3.56 -11.58
CA VAL A 45 5.25 -3.92 -12.87
C VAL A 45 5.50 -2.67 -13.71
N ALA A 46 4.52 -1.75 -13.76
CA ALA A 46 4.67 -0.47 -14.45
C ALA A 46 5.61 0.51 -13.72
N ASN A 47 5.73 0.39 -12.39
CA ASN A 47 6.52 1.27 -11.52
C ASN A 47 7.51 0.45 -10.67
N PRO A 48 8.55 -0.14 -11.30
CA PRO A 48 9.40 -1.15 -10.66
C PRO A 48 10.17 -0.62 -9.45
N ASP A 49 10.47 0.67 -9.42
CA ASP A 49 11.21 1.32 -8.34
C ASP A 49 10.35 1.70 -7.12
N THR A 50 9.03 1.61 -7.23
CA THR A 50 8.10 2.02 -6.18
C THR A 50 7.74 0.89 -5.21
N TYR A 51 7.72 1.19 -3.92
CA TYR A 51 7.06 0.37 -2.91
C TYR A 51 5.61 0.78 -2.76
N VAL A 52 4.70 -0.19 -2.62
CA VAL A 52 3.29 0.07 -2.29
C VAL A 52 2.94 -0.57 -0.96
N LEU A 53 2.39 0.25 -0.06
CA LEU A 53 1.90 -0.15 1.25
C LEU A 53 0.38 -0.38 1.19
N GLY A 54 -0.06 -1.62 1.33
CA GLY A 54 -1.46 -1.99 1.53
C GLY A 54 -1.90 -1.72 2.98
N LEU A 55 -2.32 -0.50 3.27
CA LEU A 55 -2.68 -0.05 4.61
C LEU A 55 -4.14 -0.43 4.94
N ARG A 56 -4.32 -1.21 6.01
CA ARG A 56 -5.61 -1.68 6.51
C ARG A 56 -6.42 -0.53 7.14
N GLU A 57 -7.74 -0.67 7.17
CA GLU A 57 -8.59 0.24 7.92
C GLU A 57 -8.28 0.20 9.42
N GLY A 58 -8.30 1.35 10.08
CA GLY A 58 -7.91 1.47 11.49
C GLY A 58 -6.40 1.38 11.74
N SER A 59 -5.58 1.35 10.70
CA SER A 59 -4.11 1.45 10.78
C SER A 59 -3.60 2.80 10.24
N MET A 60 -2.41 3.19 10.68
CA MET A 60 -1.70 4.38 10.25
C MET A 60 -0.19 4.14 10.17
N ILE A 61 0.51 5.00 9.44
CA ILE A 61 1.97 5.09 9.51
C ILE A 61 2.36 6.30 10.35
N TRP A 62 2.98 6.03 11.49
CA TRP A 62 3.57 7.05 12.34
C TRP A 62 4.99 7.33 11.89
N VAL A 63 5.23 8.56 11.42
CA VAL A 63 6.54 8.99 10.93
C VAL A 63 7.21 9.83 12.00
N GLU A 64 8.32 9.33 12.56
CA GLU A 64 9.04 10.02 13.63
C GLU A 64 10.53 9.66 13.57
N ASN A 65 11.40 10.68 13.66
CA ASN A 65 12.86 10.52 13.65
C ASN A 65 13.38 9.69 12.46
N GLY A 66 12.82 9.90 11.27
CA GLY A 66 13.20 9.18 10.04
C GLY A 66 12.75 7.72 9.99
N LYS A 67 11.90 7.28 10.93
CA LYS A 67 11.33 5.93 10.96
C LYS A 67 9.87 5.96 10.55
N TYR A 68 9.45 4.88 9.90
CA TYR A 68 8.07 4.64 9.52
C TYR A 68 7.53 3.49 10.37
N ILE A 69 6.64 3.79 11.32
CA ILE A 69 6.13 2.81 12.28
C ILE A 69 4.67 2.51 11.96
N LEU A 70 4.35 1.26 11.70
CA LEU A 70 2.95 0.83 11.58
C LEU A 70 2.30 0.88 12.97
N LYS A 71 1.16 1.58 13.09
CA LYS A 71 0.33 1.59 14.29
C LYS A 71 -1.12 1.25 13.92
N GLY A 72 -1.82 0.56 14.80
CA GLY A 72 -3.28 0.38 14.72
C GLY A 72 -3.71 -1.05 14.92
N LEU A 73 -4.83 -1.45 14.31
CA LEU A 73 -5.38 -2.78 14.49
C LEU A 73 -4.35 -3.86 14.09
N ASN A 74 -4.31 -4.95 14.87
CA ASN A 74 -3.29 -6.03 14.83
C ASN A 74 -3.40 -6.93 13.58
N GLN A 75 -3.72 -6.35 12.43
CA GLN A 75 -3.78 -6.99 11.13
C GLN A 75 -2.48 -6.70 10.37
N PRO A 76 -1.96 -7.69 9.63
CA PRO A 76 -0.76 -7.50 8.85
C PRO A 76 -1.01 -6.49 7.72
N CYS A 77 -0.09 -5.54 7.61
CA CYS A 77 0.03 -4.64 6.48
C CYS A 77 0.94 -5.27 5.44
N LYS A 78 0.49 -5.30 4.18
CA LYS A 78 1.26 -5.88 3.06
C LYS A 78 2.09 -4.81 2.37
N VAL A 79 3.34 -5.12 2.04
CA VAL A 79 4.23 -4.29 1.24
C VAL A 79 4.54 -5.02 -0.06
N PHE A 80 4.25 -4.34 -1.17
CA PHE A 80 4.44 -4.82 -2.53
C PHE A 80 5.62 -4.09 -3.18
N LYS A 81 6.47 -4.83 -3.89
CA LYS A 81 7.63 -4.30 -4.62
C LYS A 81 7.96 -5.23 -5.77
N ASN A 82 8.21 -4.67 -6.95
CA ASN A 82 8.48 -5.47 -8.14
C ASN A 82 9.70 -6.38 -7.94
N GLY A 83 9.62 -7.62 -8.41
CA GLY A 83 10.67 -8.62 -8.26
C GLY A 83 10.92 -9.10 -6.82
N GLN A 84 10.12 -8.67 -5.84
CA GLN A 84 10.21 -9.11 -4.45
C GLN A 84 8.93 -9.83 -4.03
N LYS A 85 9.06 -10.79 -3.10
CA LYS A 85 7.89 -11.42 -2.48
C LYS A 85 7.19 -10.40 -1.57
N THR A 86 5.86 -10.35 -1.63
CA THR A 86 5.05 -9.53 -0.72
C THR A 86 5.47 -9.78 0.73
N THR A 87 5.82 -8.70 1.42
CA THR A 87 6.24 -8.74 2.84
C THR A 87 5.09 -8.28 3.71
N GLU A 88 4.95 -8.87 4.90
CA GLU A 88 3.91 -8.51 5.87
C GLU A 88 4.53 -7.94 7.15
N TYR A 89 3.95 -6.85 7.64
CA TYR A 89 4.36 -6.17 8.86
C TYR A 89 3.17 -6.12 9.83
N THR A 90 3.43 -6.41 11.11
CA THR A 90 2.43 -6.37 12.18
C THR A 90 2.54 -5.08 12.99
N ASP A 91 1.64 -4.87 13.95
CA ASP A 91 1.62 -3.66 14.78
C ASP A 91 2.98 -3.37 15.42
N LEU A 92 3.31 -2.07 15.52
CA LEU A 92 4.58 -1.52 16.00
C LEU A 92 5.82 -1.88 15.17
N SER A 93 5.66 -2.53 14.02
CA SER A 93 6.80 -2.81 13.12
C SER A 93 7.36 -1.52 12.53
N THR A 94 8.69 -1.42 12.48
CA THR A 94 9.37 -0.42 11.65
C THR A 94 9.44 -0.93 10.21
N LEU A 95 8.84 -0.18 9.29
CA LEU A 95 8.83 -0.50 7.87
C LEU A 95 10.19 -0.17 7.24
N LYS A 96 10.58 -1.00 6.26
CA LYS A 96 11.81 -0.82 5.48
C LYS A 96 11.43 -0.72 4.00
N PHE A 97 11.90 0.33 3.35
CA PHE A 97 11.71 0.63 1.94
C PHE A 97 13.08 0.84 1.32
#